data_AF-A0AAQ4S8F1-F1
#
_entry.id   AF-A0AAQ4S8F1-F1
#
_cell.length_a   1.000
_cell.length_b   1.000
_cell.length_c   1.000
_cell.angle_alpha   90.00
_cell.angle_beta   90.00
_cell.angle_gamma   90.00
#
_symmetry.space_group_name_H-M   'P 1'
#
loop_
_entity.id
_entity.type
_entity.pdbx_description
1 polymer ?
#
loop_
_entity_poly.entity_id
_entity_poly.type
_entity_poly.pdbx_seq_one_letter_code
_entity_poly.pdbx_strand_id
1 'polypeptide(L)'
;MKMGTALLYDDEMTKYKLLWTDPVCKIEVPERLTVSHEALLKAGLADRCISVPVREATDADILLVHSEEYLEAVKKTPYMTLEDLMEFTLQYGDVYFHPNIYHCAKLAAGATLQLVDSVMTGKVRNGMALVRPPGHHSMRSAANGFCVFNNVAIAARYAKQKYGIKRVLIVDWDVHHGQGVQYCFEDDPSVLYFSWHRYEHQKFWPHLRDSDYDCVGKEKGAGFNVNVPWNKVGMKNSDYLSVFCHVLLPIAYEFSPDLVLVCAGFDSAIGDPEGKMCASPDVFAHLTHLLMNLAGGKLCAVLEVRPHMRYKLAAILSMQHLVVKYCRSTVGLNDLALESLHCVRSAHRPYWSCLKHAEKQKAEEERSAESEEWSEPLKRAAPPVRTALVLPDGVVSDPSKVNKLRETFLKDSDDSDALTTLSSLTALVQKMEQNEICNGLALVRDVSMAMMCVVQHAEAAHLDRYSNVDLIHMYIEMARSFKYIIMNMRKSVWLETGCSDVSGFTQAVLGLVLPLGYEYDPSLVLLVRSPGSGLCDGAWQQLTGLLQGLAQGHTLVLMQEGEKECVGPTASSLLGVAAASLGRLGAPLQEDVEALEGLRSRLQADWKLLQTTGPGFSKSLIRI
;
A
#
# COMPACT_ATOMS: atom_id res chain seq x y z
N MET A 1 9.41 8.20 -17.79
CA MET A 1 9.55 8.55 -16.36
C MET A 1 10.90 8.08 -15.85
N LYS A 2 11.64 8.89 -15.09
CA LYS A 2 12.88 8.45 -14.43
C LYS A 2 12.54 7.56 -13.23
N MET A 3 13.33 6.50 -13.01
CA MET A 3 13.15 5.44 -11.99
C MET A 3 13.49 5.87 -10.54
N GLY A 4 13.43 7.15 -10.20
CA GLY A 4 13.91 7.66 -8.90
C GLY A 4 12.83 7.79 -7.83
N THR A 5 13.26 7.80 -6.56
CA THR A 5 12.44 8.14 -5.38
C THR A 5 12.99 9.42 -4.78
N ALA A 6 12.16 10.44 -4.60
CA ALA A 6 12.57 11.68 -3.93
C ALA A 6 12.59 11.51 -2.40
N LEU A 7 13.56 12.13 -1.74
CA LEU A 7 13.60 12.31 -0.30
C LEU A 7 13.74 13.80 0.00
N LEU A 8 12.82 14.33 0.81
CA LEU A 8 12.84 15.71 1.26
C LEU A 8 12.99 15.73 2.77
N TYR A 9 13.97 16.50 3.23
CA TYR A 9 14.35 16.64 4.62
C TYR A 9 15.09 17.96 4.78
N ASP A 10 14.87 18.65 5.89
CA ASP A 10 15.66 19.82 6.26
C ASP A 10 15.79 19.87 7.79
N ASP A 11 17.01 20.12 8.29
CA ASP A 11 17.31 20.22 9.71
C ASP A 11 16.57 21.40 10.37
N GLU A 12 16.15 22.41 9.61
CA GLU A 12 15.40 23.56 10.13
C GLU A 12 14.05 23.12 10.74
N MET A 13 13.42 22.07 10.20
CA MET A 13 12.20 21.48 10.78
C MET A 13 12.43 20.78 12.13
N THR A 14 13.67 20.70 12.63
CA THR A 14 14.00 20.28 14.01
C THR A 14 14.07 21.46 14.99
N LYS A 15 14.06 22.71 14.51
CA LYS A 15 14.34 23.92 15.29
C LYS A 15 13.09 24.52 15.96
N TYR A 16 12.20 23.67 16.44
CA TYR A 16 11.10 24.04 17.33
C TYR A 16 10.76 22.88 18.27
N LYS A 17 10.41 23.20 19.51
CA LYS A 17 10.03 22.23 20.54
C LYS A 17 9.11 22.87 21.57
N LEU A 18 8.43 22.04 22.37
CA LEU A 18 7.63 22.46 23.51
C LEU A 18 8.51 23.21 24.54
N LEU A 19 8.06 24.37 25.00
CA LEU A 19 8.81 25.26 25.92
C LEU A 19 8.32 25.23 27.38
N TRP A 20 7.23 24.53 27.65
CA TRP A 20 6.63 24.39 28.98
C TRP A 20 6.27 22.92 29.26
N THR A 21 5.79 22.63 30.47
CA THR A 21 5.33 21.28 30.80
C THR A 21 3.93 21.06 30.27
N ASP A 22 3.80 20.16 29.31
CA ASP A 22 2.52 19.67 28.79
C ASP A 22 2.61 18.15 28.62
N PRO A 23 1.88 17.35 29.44
CA PRO A 23 1.93 15.89 29.37
C PRO A 23 1.45 15.31 28.04
N VAL A 24 0.57 16.00 27.32
CA VAL A 24 0.02 15.56 26.03
C VAL A 24 1.02 15.87 24.93
N CYS A 25 1.51 17.11 24.87
CA CYS A 25 2.36 17.57 23.77
C CYS A 25 3.83 17.11 23.87
N LYS A 26 4.29 16.61 25.03
CA LYS A 26 5.70 16.18 25.23
C LYS A 26 6.20 15.09 24.27
N ILE A 27 5.29 14.40 23.58
CA ILE A 27 5.63 13.29 22.67
C ILE A 27 6.07 13.77 21.29
N GLU A 28 5.69 14.98 20.89
CA GLU A 28 6.06 15.60 19.62
C GLU A 28 7.37 16.39 19.79
N VAL A 29 8.49 15.79 19.37
CA VAL A 29 9.85 16.27 19.67
C VAL A 29 10.74 16.33 18.41
N PRO A 30 11.76 17.21 18.35
CA PRO A 30 12.71 17.30 17.25
C PRO A 30 13.34 15.97 16.81
N GLU A 31 13.66 15.12 17.79
CA GLU A 31 14.35 13.85 17.59
C GLU A 31 13.55 12.89 16.69
N ARG A 32 12.23 13.09 16.55
CA ARG A 32 11.40 12.32 15.61
C ARG A 32 11.94 12.40 14.18
N LEU A 33 12.33 13.60 13.73
CA LEU A 33 12.81 13.83 12.36
C LEU A 33 14.29 13.43 12.24
N THR A 34 15.11 13.76 13.25
CA THR A 34 16.54 13.39 13.30
C THR A 34 16.74 11.86 13.29
N VAL A 35 16.07 11.13 14.19
CA VAL A 35 16.18 9.66 14.27
C VAL A 35 15.70 9.00 12.99
N SER A 36 14.66 9.56 12.37
CA SER A 36 14.13 9.06 11.11
C SER A 36 15.16 9.18 9.99
N HIS A 37 15.76 10.35 9.84
CA HIS A 37 16.76 10.60 8.81
C HIS A 37 18.06 9.81 9.04
N GLU A 38 18.55 9.74 10.28
CA GLU A 38 19.72 8.93 10.65
C GLU A 38 19.50 7.44 10.38
N ALA A 39 18.30 6.91 10.64
CA ALA A 39 17.97 5.52 10.34
C ALA A 39 18.08 5.22 8.83
N LEU A 40 17.72 6.19 7.99
CA LEU A 40 17.81 6.07 6.53
C LEU A 40 19.23 6.17 6.01
N LEU A 41 20.03 7.08 6.57
CA LEU A 41 21.46 7.17 6.30
C LEU A 41 22.18 5.88 6.69
N LYS A 42 21.95 5.38 7.91
CA LYS A 42 22.55 4.13 8.40
C LYS A 42 22.16 2.91 7.57
N ALA A 43 20.97 2.91 6.99
CA ALA A 43 20.49 1.86 6.10
C ALA A 43 20.98 2.02 4.63
N GLY A 44 21.69 3.10 4.30
CA GLY A 44 22.10 3.43 2.93
C GLY A 44 20.92 3.75 2.01
N LEU A 45 19.75 4.08 2.56
CA LEU A 45 18.54 4.37 1.80
C LEU A 45 18.44 5.83 1.37
N ALA A 46 18.94 6.76 2.20
CA ALA A 46 19.01 8.17 1.84
C ALA A 46 19.86 8.38 0.58
N ASP A 47 21.03 7.73 0.51
CA ASP A 47 21.96 7.80 -0.64
C ASP A 47 21.37 7.25 -1.94
N ARG A 48 20.38 6.37 -1.84
CA ARG A 48 19.65 5.80 -2.99
C ARG A 48 18.49 6.69 -3.45
N CYS A 49 18.10 7.66 -2.63
CA CYS A 49 17.05 8.61 -2.97
C CYS A 49 17.64 9.83 -3.67
N ILE A 50 16.80 10.51 -4.45
CA ILE A 50 17.12 11.82 -5.01
C ILE A 50 16.76 12.84 -3.94
N SER A 51 17.76 13.47 -3.34
CA SER A 51 17.53 14.58 -2.42
C SER A 51 16.93 15.76 -3.18
N VAL A 52 15.77 16.25 -2.72
CA VAL A 52 15.09 17.41 -3.28
C VAL A 52 15.02 18.50 -2.21
N PRO A 53 15.48 19.73 -2.51
CA PRO A 53 15.46 20.81 -1.53
C PRO A 53 14.03 21.21 -1.17
N VAL A 54 13.83 21.51 0.10
CA VAL A 54 12.57 22.07 0.60
C VAL A 54 12.41 23.53 0.13
N ARG A 55 11.18 24.04 0.21
CA ARG A 55 10.87 25.46 0.07
C ARG A 55 9.84 25.84 1.13
N GLU A 56 9.66 27.13 1.36
CA GLU A 56 8.49 27.59 2.09
C GLU A 56 7.22 27.50 1.20
N ALA A 57 6.11 27.07 1.79
CA ALA A 57 4.78 27.32 1.24
C ALA A 57 4.51 28.82 1.25
N THR A 58 3.99 29.33 0.14
CA THR A 58 3.55 30.72 0.04
C THR A 58 2.20 30.90 0.75
N ASP A 59 1.82 32.14 1.05
CA ASP A 59 0.48 32.42 1.58
C ASP A 59 -0.60 31.89 0.64
N ALA A 60 -0.43 32.05 -0.67
CA ALA A 60 -1.36 31.53 -1.66
C ALA A 60 -1.48 30.00 -1.62
N ASP A 61 -0.39 29.27 -1.34
CA ASP A 61 -0.43 27.82 -1.15
C ASP A 61 -1.25 27.46 0.11
N ILE A 62 -1.02 28.17 1.22
CA ILE A 62 -1.68 27.91 2.52
C ILE A 62 -3.18 28.22 2.45
N LEU A 63 -3.54 29.32 1.77
CA LEU A 63 -4.92 29.78 1.58
C LEU A 63 -5.76 28.87 0.68
N LEU A 64 -5.17 27.84 0.06
CA LEU A 64 -5.94 26.79 -0.63
C LEU A 64 -6.81 25.96 0.32
N VAL A 65 -6.44 25.92 1.60
CA VAL A 65 -7.10 25.11 2.63
C VAL A 65 -7.46 25.95 3.85
N HIS A 66 -6.57 26.86 4.25
CA HIS A 66 -6.71 27.63 5.48
C HIS A 66 -7.38 28.98 5.23
N SER A 67 -8.11 29.48 6.23
CA SER A 67 -8.66 30.82 6.23
C SER A 67 -7.58 31.88 6.39
N GLU A 68 -7.78 33.05 5.79
CA GLU A 68 -6.89 34.20 5.94
C GLU A 68 -6.74 34.62 7.40
N GLU A 69 -7.83 34.61 8.17
CA GLU A 69 -7.82 34.99 9.59
C GLU A 69 -6.88 34.10 10.41
N TYR A 70 -6.93 32.78 10.18
CA TYR A 70 -6.06 31.82 10.85
C TYR A 70 -4.60 31.98 10.44
N LEU A 71 -4.32 32.14 9.14
CA LEU A 71 -2.96 32.38 8.65
C LEU A 71 -2.35 33.65 9.28
N GLU A 72 -3.11 34.75 9.31
CA GLU A 72 -2.68 36.01 9.91
C GLU A 72 -2.49 35.91 11.43
N ALA A 73 -3.27 35.07 12.12
CA ALA A 73 -3.06 34.77 13.53
C ALA A 73 -1.74 34.01 13.75
N VAL A 74 -1.49 32.95 12.98
CA VAL A 74 -0.26 32.13 13.08
C VAL A 74 0.98 32.93 12.68
N LYS A 75 0.89 33.84 11.70
CA LYS A 75 2.00 34.73 11.29
C LYS A 75 2.54 35.63 12.41
N LYS A 76 1.75 35.85 13.47
CA LYS A 76 2.15 36.66 14.63
C LYS A 76 2.94 35.87 15.66
N THR A 77 2.84 34.54 15.68
CA THR A 77 3.48 33.69 16.69
C THR A 77 5.02 33.82 16.75
N PRO A 78 5.76 34.14 15.67
CA PRO A 78 7.20 34.39 15.76
C PRO A 78 7.59 35.58 16.64
N TYR A 79 6.67 36.52 16.88
CA TYR A 79 6.90 37.76 17.63
C TYR A 79 6.28 37.76 19.02
N MET A 80 5.64 36.65 19.42
CA MET A 80 4.98 36.50 20.72
C MET A 80 5.99 36.20 21.82
N THR A 81 5.70 36.68 23.04
CA THR A 81 6.42 36.24 24.24
C THR A 81 6.07 34.80 24.59
N LEU A 82 6.76 34.20 25.57
CA LEU A 82 6.44 32.84 26.01
C LEU A 82 5.02 32.76 26.58
N GLU A 83 4.63 33.75 27.38
CA GLU A 83 3.30 33.88 27.96
C GLU A 83 2.23 34.02 26.87
N ASP A 84 2.46 34.88 25.88
CA ASP A 84 1.54 35.06 24.74
C ASP A 84 1.41 33.77 23.92
N LEU A 85 2.50 33.01 23.72
CA LEU A 85 2.47 31.73 23.02
C LEU A 85 1.68 30.67 23.78
N MET A 86 1.79 30.65 25.11
CA MET A 86 0.99 29.76 25.96
C MET A 86 -0.50 30.12 25.84
N GLU A 87 -0.85 31.41 25.92
CA GLU A 87 -2.22 31.88 25.76
C GLU A 87 -2.77 31.58 24.36
N PHE A 88 -1.97 31.81 23.31
CA PHE A 88 -2.33 31.47 21.94
C PHE A 88 -2.57 29.97 21.76
N THR A 89 -1.73 29.14 22.38
CA THR A 89 -1.86 27.69 22.35
C THR A 89 -3.17 27.20 22.96
N LEU A 90 -3.61 27.80 24.08
CA LEU A 90 -4.84 27.40 24.79
C LEU A 90 -6.13 27.57 23.96
N GLN A 91 -6.07 28.29 22.84
CA GLN A 91 -7.20 28.43 21.91
C GLN A 91 -7.44 27.18 21.06
N TYR A 92 -6.49 26.23 21.06
CA TYR A 92 -6.48 25.06 20.18
C TYR A 92 -6.34 23.76 20.99
N GLY A 93 -6.71 22.64 20.36
CA GLY A 93 -6.66 21.31 20.98
C GLY A 93 -5.34 20.59 20.72
N ASP A 94 -4.65 20.19 21.80
CA ASP A 94 -3.50 19.27 21.78
C ASP A 94 -2.41 19.66 20.77
N VAL A 95 -2.01 20.92 20.80
CA VAL A 95 -0.94 21.51 19.99
C VAL A 95 -0.11 22.45 20.85
N TYR A 96 1.08 22.84 20.40
CA TYR A 96 1.87 23.89 21.03
C TYR A 96 2.48 24.80 19.97
N PHE A 97 2.68 26.07 20.31
CA PHE A 97 3.38 27.03 19.45
C PHE A 97 4.77 27.38 19.98
N HIS A 98 5.64 27.74 19.06
CA HIS A 98 7.03 28.13 19.30
C HIS A 98 7.37 29.28 18.33
N PRO A 99 8.28 30.22 18.64
CA PRO A 99 8.60 31.33 17.73
C PRO A 99 8.97 30.88 16.30
N ASN A 100 9.62 29.73 16.18
CA ASN A 100 10.00 29.16 14.88
C ASN A 100 8.95 28.23 14.22
N ILE A 101 7.85 27.87 14.89
CA ILE A 101 6.94 26.82 14.38
C ILE A 101 6.24 27.25 13.09
N TYR A 102 5.95 28.54 12.91
CA TYR A 102 5.35 29.05 11.66
C TYR A 102 6.30 28.88 10.47
N HIS A 103 7.59 29.17 10.65
CA HIS A 103 8.61 28.95 9.62
C HIS A 103 8.72 27.45 9.28
N CYS A 104 8.84 26.59 10.30
CA CYS A 104 8.88 25.13 10.09
C CYS A 104 7.60 24.59 9.43
N ALA A 105 6.42 25.10 9.78
CA ALA A 105 5.15 24.72 9.16
C ALA A 105 5.09 25.12 7.67
N LYS A 106 5.64 26.29 7.30
CA LYS A 106 5.80 26.66 5.89
C LYS A 106 6.75 25.70 5.17
N LEU A 107 7.86 25.30 5.80
CA LEU A 107 8.79 24.33 5.22
C LEU A 107 8.17 22.93 5.06
N ALA A 108 7.39 22.46 6.04
CA ALA A 108 6.68 21.19 5.99
C ALA A 108 5.69 21.14 4.82
N ALA A 109 4.85 22.18 4.68
CA ALA A 109 3.92 22.30 3.58
C ALA A 109 4.66 22.45 2.24
N GLY A 110 5.68 23.30 2.16
CA GLY A 110 6.41 23.54 0.91
C GLY A 110 7.28 22.36 0.47
N ALA A 111 7.84 21.56 1.38
CA ALA A 111 8.45 20.27 1.08
C ALA A 111 7.43 19.33 0.44
N THR A 112 6.24 19.22 1.04
CA THR A 112 5.15 18.41 0.49
C THR A 112 4.78 18.84 -0.94
N LEU A 113 4.76 20.14 -1.23
CA LEU A 113 4.53 20.67 -2.58
C LEU A 113 5.68 20.39 -3.56
N GLN A 114 6.94 20.44 -3.11
CA GLN A 114 8.10 20.08 -3.91
C GLN A 114 8.10 18.59 -4.29
N LEU A 115 7.63 17.73 -3.38
CA LEU A 115 7.44 16.31 -3.64
C LEU A 115 6.38 16.10 -4.73
N VAL A 116 5.21 16.73 -4.60
CA VAL A 116 4.15 16.71 -5.62
C VAL A 116 4.69 17.19 -6.96
N ASP A 117 5.40 18.32 -7.01
CA ASP A 117 5.98 18.84 -8.24
C ASP A 117 6.96 17.85 -8.88
N SER A 118 7.80 17.20 -8.07
CA SER A 118 8.79 16.23 -8.55
C SER A 118 8.15 14.97 -9.14
N VAL A 119 7.07 14.49 -8.54
CA VAL A 119 6.29 13.32 -9.01
C VAL A 119 5.46 13.67 -10.24
N MET A 120 4.72 14.77 -10.20
CA MET A 120 3.80 15.17 -11.27
C MET A 120 4.53 15.59 -12.55
N THR A 121 5.73 16.16 -12.44
CA THR A 121 6.59 16.46 -13.60
C THR A 121 7.40 15.26 -14.09
N GLY A 122 7.31 14.10 -13.42
CA GLY A 122 8.01 12.88 -13.79
C GLY A 122 9.54 12.91 -13.58
N LYS A 123 10.04 13.89 -12.80
CA LYS A 123 11.45 13.95 -12.36
C LYS A 123 11.80 12.73 -11.51
N VAL A 124 10.86 12.31 -10.66
CA VAL A 124 10.88 11.07 -9.89
C VAL A 124 9.56 10.32 -10.11
N ARG A 125 9.52 9.04 -9.75
CA ARG A 125 8.27 8.25 -9.79
C ARG A 125 7.42 8.53 -8.55
N ASN A 126 8.06 8.52 -7.39
CA ASN A 126 7.45 8.64 -6.07
C ASN A 126 8.43 9.34 -5.12
N GLY A 127 8.04 9.52 -3.86
CA GLY A 127 8.96 10.00 -2.83
C GLY A 127 8.30 10.15 -1.46
N MET A 128 9.12 10.58 -0.52
CA MET A 128 8.73 10.82 0.87
C MET A 128 9.24 12.18 1.35
N ALA A 129 8.38 12.93 2.04
CA ALA A 129 8.75 14.14 2.75
C ALA A 129 8.81 13.85 4.26
N LEU A 130 10.02 13.93 4.83
CA LEU A 130 10.25 13.90 6.27
C LEU A 130 10.06 15.32 6.80
N VAL A 131 8.89 15.58 7.37
CA VAL A 131 8.48 16.93 7.76
C VAL A 131 8.04 16.99 9.22
N ARG A 132 8.18 18.19 9.80
CA ARG A 132 7.62 18.57 11.11
C ARG A 132 7.32 20.08 11.08
N PRO A 133 6.14 20.54 11.55
CA PRO A 133 5.06 19.78 12.18
C PRO A 133 4.26 18.86 11.24
N PRO A 134 3.51 17.87 11.78
CA PRO A 134 2.51 17.10 11.04
C PRO A 134 1.36 18.00 10.54
N GLY A 135 0.42 17.45 9.78
CA GLY A 135 -0.64 18.19 9.12
C GLY A 135 -2.07 17.65 9.21
N HIS A 136 -2.30 16.34 9.27
CA HIS A 136 -3.62 15.78 8.96
C HIS A 136 -4.78 16.19 9.91
N HIS A 137 -4.49 16.65 11.13
CA HIS A 137 -5.50 17.17 12.08
C HIS A 137 -5.82 18.67 11.88
N SER A 138 -4.94 19.43 11.23
CA SER A 138 -5.11 20.87 11.07
C SER A 138 -6.35 21.17 10.22
N MET A 139 -7.22 22.03 10.77
CA MET A 139 -8.50 22.42 10.19
C MET A 139 -8.39 23.79 9.51
N ARG A 140 -9.41 24.18 8.71
CA ARG A 140 -9.43 25.45 7.97
C ARG A 140 -9.04 26.67 8.80
N SER A 141 -9.44 26.73 10.06
CA SER A 141 -9.22 27.90 10.92
C SER A 141 -8.64 27.54 12.29
N ALA A 142 -8.03 26.37 12.45
CA ALA A 142 -7.52 25.92 13.74
C ALA A 142 -6.38 24.92 13.62
N ALA A 143 -5.35 25.12 14.45
CA ALA A 143 -4.38 24.09 14.75
C ALA A 143 -5.03 23.00 15.62
N ASN A 144 -4.57 21.77 15.48
CA ASN A 144 -5.05 20.65 16.29
C ASN A 144 -4.05 19.48 16.25
N GLY A 145 -3.93 18.70 17.33
CA GLY A 145 -3.16 17.44 17.31
C GLY A 145 -1.73 17.62 16.78
N PHE A 146 -1.00 18.57 17.34
CA PHE A 146 0.35 18.98 16.91
C PHE A 146 0.47 19.59 15.50
N CYS A 147 -0.62 19.64 14.73
CA CYS A 147 -0.65 20.12 13.35
C CYS A 147 -0.95 21.61 13.28
N VAL A 148 -0.13 22.36 12.53
CA VAL A 148 -0.34 23.79 12.27
C VAL A 148 -1.05 24.00 10.93
N PHE A 149 -0.44 23.53 9.83
CA PHE A 149 -1.07 23.55 8.51
C PHE A 149 -1.24 22.13 7.98
N ASN A 150 -2.38 21.89 7.32
CA ASN A 150 -2.66 20.60 6.70
C ASN A 150 -1.85 20.36 5.41
N ASN A 151 -0.64 19.80 5.59
CA ASN A 151 0.33 19.54 4.52
C ASN A 151 -0.28 18.78 3.33
N VAL A 152 -0.99 17.67 3.61
CA VAL A 152 -1.53 16.78 2.59
C VAL A 152 -2.75 17.40 1.88
N ALA A 153 -3.64 18.07 2.61
CA ALA A 153 -4.76 18.78 2.00
C ALA A 153 -4.31 19.92 1.08
N ILE A 154 -3.29 20.69 1.51
CA ILE A 154 -2.67 21.73 0.67
C ILE A 154 -2.10 21.09 -0.61
N ALA A 155 -1.39 19.96 -0.49
CA ALA A 155 -0.87 19.23 -1.65
C ALA A 155 -1.96 18.75 -2.62
N ALA A 156 -3.07 18.23 -2.11
CA ALA A 156 -4.18 17.76 -2.96
C ALA A 156 -4.82 18.92 -3.74
N ARG A 157 -5.11 20.05 -3.08
CA ARG A 157 -5.65 21.26 -3.73
C ARG A 157 -4.65 21.84 -4.73
N TYR A 158 -3.38 21.95 -4.35
CA TYR A 158 -2.30 22.44 -5.21
C TYR A 158 -2.13 21.56 -6.45
N ALA A 159 -2.11 20.24 -6.30
CA ALA A 159 -1.96 19.31 -7.42
C ALA A 159 -3.10 19.47 -8.44
N LYS A 160 -4.34 19.57 -7.96
CA LYS A 160 -5.52 19.81 -8.79
C LYS A 160 -5.44 21.16 -9.52
N GLN A 161 -5.09 22.24 -8.82
CA GLN A 161 -5.04 23.58 -9.40
C GLN A 161 -3.90 23.72 -10.42
N LYS A 162 -2.68 23.25 -10.08
CA LYS A 162 -1.49 23.43 -10.92
C LYS A 162 -1.40 22.45 -12.07
N TYR A 163 -1.78 21.19 -11.85
CA TYR A 163 -1.63 20.11 -12.84
C TYR A 163 -2.93 19.67 -13.50
N GLY A 164 -4.08 20.20 -13.07
CA GLY A 164 -5.39 19.87 -13.66
C GLY A 164 -5.80 18.41 -13.48
N ILE A 165 -5.20 17.70 -12.51
CA ILE A 165 -5.60 16.32 -12.21
C ILE A 165 -7.01 16.28 -11.63
N LYS A 166 -7.72 15.20 -11.89
CA LYS A 166 -9.15 15.10 -11.61
C LYS A 166 -9.45 14.27 -10.37
N ARG A 167 -8.54 13.38 -9.96
CA ARG A 167 -8.78 12.41 -8.88
C ARG A 167 -7.55 12.26 -8.01
N VAL A 168 -7.66 12.62 -6.74
CA VAL A 168 -6.60 12.42 -5.74
C VAL A 168 -7.09 11.40 -4.72
N LEU A 169 -6.32 10.35 -4.48
CA LEU A 169 -6.54 9.44 -3.37
C LEU A 169 -5.62 9.88 -2.23
N ILE A 170 -6.18 10.10 -1.05
CA ILE A 170 -5.44 10.30 0.19
C ILE A 170 -5.64 9.05 1.05
N VAL A 171 -4.55 8.37 1.38
CA VAL A 171 -4.54 7.22 2.29
C VAL A 171 -3.90 7.65 3.61
N ASP A 172 -4.68 7.65 4.67
CA ASP A 172 -4.23 7.96 6.01
C ASP A 172 -4.12 6.67 6.82
N TRP A 173 -2.88 6.29 7.10
CA TRP A 173 -2.58 5.11 7.91
C TRP A 173 -2.03 5.45 9.28
N ASP A 174 -2.02 6.73 9.65
CA ASP A 174 -1.76 7.17 11.02
C ASP A 174 -2.80 6.52 11.96
N VAL A 175 -2.44 6.29 13.21
CA VAL A 175 -3.37 5.66 14.16
C VAL A 175 -4.47 6.62 14.61
N HIS A 176 -4.30 7.91 14.41
CA HIS A 176 -5.31 8.92 14.70
C HIS A 176 -6.11 9.29 13.45
N HIS A 177 -7.38 9.63 13.63
CA HIS A 177 -8.22 10.11 12.54
C HIS A 177 -7.75 11.50 12.08
N GLY A 178 -7.42 11.66 10.79
CA GLY A 178 -7.09 12.95 10.19
C GLY A 178 -8.32 13.79 9.87
N GLN A 179 -9.07 14.19 10.90
CA GLN A 179 -10.32 14.96 10.77
C GLN A 179 -10.17 16.25 9.96
N GLY A 180 -8.99 16.89 10.01
CA GLY A 180 -8.71 18.07 9.21
C GLY A 180 -8.74 17.80 7.71
N VAL A 181 -8.25 16.63 7.29
CA VAL A 181 -8.32 16.17 5.89
C VAL A 181 -9.77 15.83 5.51
N GLN A 182 -10.47 15.06 6.35
CA GLN A 182 -11.89 14.71 6.14
C GLN A 182 -12.73 15.98 5.92
N TYR A 183 -12.66 16.95 6.83
CA TYR A 183 -13.44 18.19 6.72
C TYR A 183 -13.05 19.05 5.50
N CYS A 184 -11.82 18.95 4.99
CA CYS A 184 -11.38 19.70 3.81
C CYS A 184 -12.02 19.19 2.50
N PHE A 185 -12.43 17.92 2.45
CA PHE A 185 -12.88 17.24 1.24
C PHE A 185 -14.25 16.56 1.39
N GLU A 186 -14.96 16.80 2.48
CA GLU A 186 -16.20 16.10 2.83
C GLU A 186 -17.28 16.19 1.74
N ASP A 187 -17.31 17.28 0.97
CA ASP A 187 -18.22 17.54 -0.13
C ASP A 187 -17.58 17.43 -1.54
N ASP A 188 -16.30 17.05 -1.63
CA ASP A 188 -15.50 17.05 -2.88
C ASP A 188 -15.28 15.63 -3.44
N PRO A 189 -16.08 15.16 -4.43
CA PRO A 189 -15.94 13.81 -5.02
C PRO A 189 -14.66 13.61 -5.84
N SER A 190 -13.86 14.65 -6.06
CA SER A 190 -12.60 14.52 -6.77
C SER A 190 -11.41 14.19 -5.85
N VAL A 191 -11.65 14.14 -4.54
CA VAL A 191 -10.68 13.66 -3.55
C VAL A 191 -11.33 12.54 -2.75
N LEU A 192 -10.75 11.34 -2.83
CA LEU A 192 -11.14 10.21 -2.00
C LEU A 192 -10.22 10.19 -0.78
N TYR A 193 -10.79 10.36 0.41
CA TYR A 193 -10.07 10.20 1.68
C TYR A 193 -10.39 8.83 2.27
N PHE A 194 -9.35 8.10 2.62
CA PHE A 194 -9.43 6.87 3.39
C PHE A 194 -8.61 7.03 4.66
N SER A 195 -9.17 6.67 5.81
CA SER A 195 -8.47 6.61 7.09
C SER A 195 -8.87 5.37 7.84
N TRP A 196 -7.90 4.58 8.29
CA TRP A 196 -8.11 3.80 9.51
C TRP A 196 -7.65 4.61 10.71
N HIS A 197 -8.08 4.24 11.91
CA HIS A 197 -7.62 4.89 13.14
C HIS A 197 -8.13 4.15 14.36
N ARG A 198 -7.43 4.24 15.48
CA ARG A 198 -7.96 3.82 16.79
C ARG A 198 -9.18 4.66 17.12
N TYR A 199 -10.26 4.02 17.55
CA TYR A 199 -11.53 4.69 17.83
C TYR A 199 -12.10 4.26 19.18
N GLU A 200 -12.08 2.94 19.46
CA GLU A 200 -12.61 2.35 20.70
C GLU A 200 -13.99 2.89 21.09
N HIS A 201 -14.91 2.90 20.11
CA HIS A 201 -16.26 3.45 20.25
C HIS A 201 -16.24 4.90 20.73
N GLN A 202 -15.50 5.76 20.01
CA GLN A 202 -15.31 7.19 20.29
C GLN A 202 -14.52 7.51 21.58
N LYS A 203 -13.98 6.51 22.28
CA LYS A 203 -13.21 6.72 23.52
C LYS A 203 -11.77 7.16 23.27
N PHE A 204 -11.24 6.94 22.06
CA PHE A 204 -9.91 7.39 21.69
C PHE A 204 -9.94 8.78 21.04
N TRP A 205 -8.86 9.55 21.24
CA TRP A 205 -8.71 10.88 20.66
C TRP A 205 -8.77 10.80 19.12
N PRO A 206 -9.46 11.72 18.42
CA PRO A 206 -10.01 13.01 18.88
C PRO A 206 -11.44 12.97 19.45
N HIS A 207 -11.98 11.78 19.77
CA HIS A 207 -13.32 11.62 20.37
C HIS A 207 -14.48 12.14 19.50
N LEU A 208 -14.34 12.07 18.17
CA LEU A 208 -15.33 12.59 17.24
C LEU A 208 -16.25 11.49 16.73
N ARG A 209 -17.56 11.73 16.78
CA ARG A 209 -18.54 10.85 16.12
C ARG A 209 -18.34 10.81 14.61
N ASP A 210 -17.81 11.90 14.05
CA ASP A 210 -17.51 12.03 12.62
C ASP A 210 -16.38 11.10 12.14
N SER A 211 -15.63 10.50 13.07
CA SER A 211 -14.60 9.50 12.76
C SER A 211 -15.17 8.09 12.54
N ASP A 212 -16.46 7.87 12.79
CA ASP A 212 -17.07 6.53 12.62
C ASP A 212 -17.28 6.14 11.15
N TYR A 213 -17.57 4.85 10.92
CA TYR A 213 -17.65 4.24 9.57
C TYR A 213 -18.80 4.75 8.70
N ASP A 214 -19.86 5.30 9.29
CA ASP A 214 -21.05 5.78 8.57
C ASP A 214 -20.96 7.25 8.16
N CYS A 215 -19.87 7.94 8.54
CA CYS A 215 -19.54 9.27 8.08
C CYS A 215 -18.88 9.22 6.69
N VAL A 216 -19.71 8.96 5.67
CA VAL A 216 -19.27 8.64 4.31
C VAL A 216 -19.00 9.86 3.42
N GLY A 217 -19.03 11.08 3.95
CA GLY A 217 -18.99 12.34 3.21
C GLY A 217 -20.39 12.96 3.03
N LYS A 218 -20.43 14.19 2.50
CA LYS A 218 -21.64 15.00 2.38
C LYS A 218 -21.91 15.38 0.92
N GLU A 219 -23.17 15.65 0.62
CA GLU A 219 -23.61 16.14 -0.69
C GLU A 219 -23.03 15.32 -1.87
N LYS A 220 -22.24 15.96 -2.74
CA LYS A 220 -21.60 15.32 -3.89
C LYS A 220 -20.40 14.46 -3.48
N GLY A 221 -19.80 14.71 -2.32
CA GLY A 221 -18.70 13.94 -1.74
C GLY A 221 -19.16 12.67 -1.00
N ALA A 222 -20.46 12.41 -0.88
CA ALA A 222 -20.97 11.17 -0.28
C ALA A 222 -20.41 9.93 -1.01
N GLY A 223 -19.80 9.04 -0.24
CA GLY A 223 -19.05 7.87 -0.70
C GLY A 223 -17.54 8.07 -0.81
N PHE A 224 -17.04 9.31 -0.80
CA PHE A 224 -15.62 9.65 -1.00
C PHE A 224 -14.85 9.93 0.30
N ASN A 225 -15.47 9.69 1.45
CA ASN A 225 -14.82 9.66 2.76
C ASN A 225 -15.00 8.27 3.38
N VAL A 226 -13.91 7.52 3.59
CA VAL A 226 -13.94 6.14 4.08
C VAL A 226 -13.21 6.06 5.41
N ASN A 227 -13.95 5.93 6.50
CA ASN A 227 -13.39 5.75 7.85
C ASN A 227 -13.43 4.28 8.27
N VAL A 228 -12.33 3.76 8.80
CA VAL A 228 -12.22 2.40 9.36
C VAL A 228 -11.83 2.51 10.83
N PRO A 229 -12.81 2.60 11.74
CA PRO A 229 -12.55 2.76 13.17
C PRO A 229 -12.12 1.45 13.82
N TRP A 230 -10.96 1.41 14.46
CA TRP A 230 -10.53 0.28 15.27
C TRP A 230 -11.13 0.37 16.66
N ASN A 231 -12.14 -0.45 16.91
CA ASN A 231 -12.82 -0.52 18.22
C ASN A 231 -12.06 -1.29 19.30
N LYS A 232 -10.83 -1.73 19.00
CA LYS A 232 -9.91 -2.35 19.95
C LYS A 232 -8.46 -2.07 19.55
N VAL A 233 -7.58 -2.01 20.55
CA VAL A 233 -6.13 -1.96 20.34
C VAL A 233 -5.55 -3.32 19.90
N GLY A 234 -4.28 -3.33 19.52
CA GLY A 234 -3.56 -4.57 19.20
C GLY A 234 -3.84 -5.13 17.81
N MET A 235 -4.32 -4.31 16.87
CA MET A 235 -4.50 -4.69 15.46
C MET A 235 -3.15 -5.12 14.86
N LYS A 236 -3.16 -6.20 14.08
CA LYS A 236 -1.98 -6.86 13.53
C LYS A 236 -1.86 -6.62 12.02
N ASN A 237 -0.80 -7.16 11.43
CA ASN A 237 -0.59 -7.11 9.96
C ASN A 237 -1.79 -7.65 9.18
N SER A 238 -2.43 -8.73 9.68
CA SER A 238 -3.58 -9.37 9.05
C SER A 238 -4.79 -8.43 8.97
N ASP A 239 -5.07 -7.69 10.04
CA ASP A 239 -6.18 -6.72 10.09
C ASP A 239 -5.96 -5.59 9.07
N TYR A 240 -4.72 -5.11 8.97
CA TYR A 240 -4.33 -4.05 8.03
C TYR A 240 -4.43 -4.50 6.57
N LEU A 241 -3.89 -5.68 6.26
CA LEU A 241 -3.97 -6.26 4.92
C LEU A 241 -5.41 -6.59 4.53
N SER A 242 -6.24 -7.03 5.48
CA SER A 242 -7.66 -7.32 5.26
C SER A 242 -8.43 -6.06 4.83
N VAL A 243 -8.24 -4.94 5.53
CA VAL A 243 -8.85 -3.66 5.13
C VAL A 243 -8.35 -3.17 3.77
N PHE A 244 -7.06 -3.36 3.48
CA PHE A 244 -6.53 -3.03 2.16
C PHE A 244 -7.20 -3.86 1.06
N CYS A 245 -7.29 -5.18 1.23
CA CYS A 245 -7.81 -6.08 0.21
C CYS A 245 -9.33 -5.97 0.01
N HIS A 246 -10.09 -5.73 1.09
CA HIS A 246 -11.56 -5.81 1.07
C HIS A 246 -12.28 -4.47 1.13
N VAL A 247 -11.56 -3.36 1.34
CA VAL A 247 -12.13 -1.99 1.34
C VAL A 247 -11.30 -1.07 0.45
N LEU A 248 -10.06 -0.75 0.85
CA LEU A 248 -9.32 0.35 0.21
C LEU A 248 -8.98 0.06 -1.25
N LEU A 249 -8.35 -1.08 -1.57
CA LEU A 249 -7.93 -1.37 -2.94
C LEU A 249 -9.14 -1.50 -3.88
N PRO A 250 -10.22 -2.25 -3.56
CA PRO A 250 -11.40 -2.29 -4.41
C PRO A 250 -11.96 -0.90 -4.74
N ILE A 251 -12.08 -0.03 -3.74
CA ILE A 251 -12.53 1.36 -3.92
C ILE A 251 -11.51 2.15 -4.76
N ALA A 252 -10.23 2.04 -4.46
CA ALA A 252 -9.17 2.81 -5.13
C ALA A 252 -9.01 2.44 -6.61
N TYR A 253 -9.17 1.16 -6.98
CA TYR A 253 -9.16 0.72 -8.37
C TYR A 253 -10.40 1.20 -9.14
N GLU A 254 -11.59 1.21 -8.50
CA GLU A 254 -12.80 1.80 -9.09
C GLU A 254 -12.68 3.32 -9.24
N PHE A 255 -12.12 4.01 -8.24
CA PHE A 255 -11.87 5.45 -8.25
C PHE A 255 -10.81 5.84 -9.30
N SER A 256 -9.79 4.99 -9.50
CA SER A 256 -8.71 5.16 -10.46
C SER A 256 -7.99 6.51 -10.30
N PRO A 257 -7.25 6.75 -9.20
CA PRO A 257 -6.67 8.05 -8.90
C PRO A 257 -5.58 8.47 -9.91
N ASP A 258 -5.45 9.78 -10.11
CA ASP A 258 -4.38 10.37 -10.91
C ASP A 258 -3.11 10.58 -10.06
N LEU A 259 -3.25 10.73 -8.73
CA LEU A 259 -2.19 10.88 -7.73
C LEU A 259 -2.60 10.20 -6.41
N VAL A 260 -1.65 9.54 -5.75
CA VAL A 260 -1.82 9.02 -4.38
C VAL A 260 -0.98 9.85 -3.41
N LEU A 261 -1.61 10.39 -2.38
CA LEU A 261 -0.96 11.01 -1.22
C LEU A 261 -1.13 10.08 -0.02
N VAL A 262 -0.10 9.95 0.81
CA VAL A 262 -0.16 9.13 2.03
C VAL A 262 0.13 10.01 3.24
N CYS A 263 -0.82 10.12 4.16
CA CYS A 263 -0.58 10.64 5.52
C CYS A 263 0.13 9.51 6.29
N ALA A 264 1.44 9.60 6.36
CA ALA A 264 2.30 8.49 6.73
C ALA A 264 2.69 8.56 8.22
N GLY A 265 1.71 8.32 9.09
CA GLY A 265 1.93 8.12 10.53
C GLY A 265 2.41 6.71 10.84
N PHE A 266 3.33 6.55 11.78
CA PHE A 266 3.87 5.22 12.16
C PHE A 266 3.61 4.85 13.62
N ASP A 267 2.68 5.56 14.25
CA ASP A 267 2.12 5.25 15.55
C ASP A 267 1.10 4.09 15.48
N SER A 268 0.67 3.72 14.27
CA SER A 268 -0.04 2.47 13.97
C SER A 268 0.86 1.22 14.02
N ALA A 269 2.16 1.38 14.28
CA ALA A 269 3.10 0.28 14.44
C ALA A 269 3.15 -0.26 15.88
N ILE A 270 3.63 -1.50 16.01
CA ILE A 270 3.94 -2.13 17.29
C ILE A 270 4.89 -1.28 18.13
N GLY A 271 4.62 -1.21 19.43
CA GLY A 271 5.46 -0.51 20.42
C GLY A 271 5.24 1.00 20.52
N ASP A 272 4.32 1.56 19.74
CA ASP A 272 3.89 2.93 19.93
C ASP A 272 2.98 3.07 21.17
N PRO A 273 3.24 4.05 22.06
CA PRO A 273 2.46 4.22 23.29
C PRO A 273 1.04 4.75 23.08
N GLU A 274 0.80 5.53 22.02
CA GLU A 274 -0.51 6.09 21.69
C GLU A 274 -1.32 5.09 20.88
N GLY A 275 -0.75 4.52 19.82
CA GLY A 275 -1.50 3.61 18.96
C GLY A 275 -1.79 2.25 19.59
N LYS A 276 -0.85 1.69 20.38
CA LYS A 276 -0.98 0.37 21.03
C LYS A 276 -1.39 -0.75 20.06
N MET A 277 -0.99 -0.62 18.80
CA MET A 277 -1.21 -1.63 17.77
C MET A 277 -0.11 -2.69 17.83
N CYS A 278 -0.28 -3.77 17.07
CA CYS A 278 0.65 -4.90 17.00
C CYS A 278 1.19 -5.13 15.58
N ALA A 279 0.91 -4.22 14.65
CA ALA A 279 1.40 -4.31 13.28
C ALA A 279 2.91 -4.09 13.22
N SER A 280 3.63 -5.02 12.61
CA SER A 280 5.08 -4.94 12.45
C SER A 280 5.46 -3.85 11.42
N PRO A 281 6.63 -3.20 11.54
CA PRO A 281 7.07 -2.22 10.55
C PRO A 281 7.14 -2.74 9.11
N ASP A 282 7.28 -4.05 8.90
CA ASP A 282 7.34 -4.65 7.57
C ASP A 282 6.00 -4.54 6.82
N VAL A 283 4.86 -4.42 7.52
CA VAL A 283 3.56 -4.26 6.86
C VAL A 283 3.51 -3.01 5.98
N PHE A 284 4.10 -1.89 6.42
CA PHE A 284 4.08 -0.63 5.66
C PHE A 284 4.80 -0.74 4.31
N ALA A 285 5.75 -1.68 4.16
CA ALA A 285 6.36 -1.98 2.87
C ALA A 285 5.34 -2.62 1.91
N HIS A 286 4.51 -3.56 2.41
CA HIS A 286 3.41 -4.15 1.64
C HIS A 286 2.32 -3.13 1.32
N LEU A 287 1.90 -2.31 2.30
CA LEU A 287 0.89 -1.26 2.08
C LEU A 287 1.35 -0.28 0.99
N THR A 288 2.61 0.17 1.06
CA THR A 288 3.21 1.03 0.04
C THR A 288 3.24 0.35 -1.34
N HIS A 289 3.66 -0.92 -1.41
CA HIS A 289 3.71 -1.70 -2.65
C HIS A 289 2.34 -1.83 -3.33
N LEU A 290 1.30 -2.13 -2.54
CA LEU A 290 -0.06 -2.26 -3.04
C LEU A 290 -0.55 -0.92 -3.63
N LEU A 291 -0.24 0.21 -3.00
CA LEU A 291 -0.58 1.55 -3.50
C LEU A 291 0.26 1.97 -4.72
N MET A 292 1.49 1.49 -4.87
CA MET A 292 2.36 1.81 -6.00
C MET A 292 1.85 1.28 -7.36
N ASN A 293 0.90 0.35 -7.35
CA ASN A 293 0.22 -0.13 -8.56
C ASN A 293 -0.86 0.86 -9.07
N LEU A 294 -1.28 1.81 -8.22
CA LEU A 294 -2.22 2.88 -8.57
C LEU A 294 -1.49 4.07 -9.18
N ALA A 295 -2.24 4.92 -9.90
CA ALA A 295 -1.76 6.20 -10.44
C ALA A 295 -0.45 6.12 -11.26
N GLY A 296 -0.12 4.96 -11.83
CA GLY A 296 1.17 4.72 -12.51
C GLY A 296 2.38 4.91 -11.59
N GLY A 297 2.23 4.60 -10.29
CA GLY A 297 3.26 4.73 -9.26
C GLY A 297 3.48 6.14 -8.74
N LYS A 298 2.64 7.12 -9.13
CA LYS A 298 2.69 8.50 -8.61
C LYS A 298 2.17 8.53 -7.18
N LEU A 299 3.09 8.34 -6.24
CA LEU A 299 2.84 8.27 -4.81
C LEU A 299 3.73 9.27 -4.06
N CYS A 300 3.12 10.09 -3.20
CA CYS A 300 3.82 11.02 -2.31
C CYS A 300 3.47 10.67 -0.86
N ALA A 301 4.44 10.16 -0.10
CA ALA A 301 4.27 9.92 1.33
C ALA A 301 4.73 11.15 2.14
N VAL A 302 3.94 11.57 3.12
CA VAL A 302 4.22 12.73 3.97
C VAL A 302 4.21 12.27 5.42
N LEU A 303 5.29 12.48 6.15
CA LEU A 303 5.38 12.07 7.55
C LEU A 303 4.36 12.84 8.41
N GLU A 304 3.51 12.12 9.14
CA GLU A 304 2.61 12.67 10.17
C GLU A 304 3.22 12.43 11.56
N VAL A 305 2.69 11.48 12.36
CA VAL A 305 3.16 11.18 13.73
C VAL A 305 4.09 9.95 13.78
N ARG A 306 4.84 9.84 14.90
CA ARG A 306 6.09 9.08 15.11
C ARG A 306 5.95 7.53 15.00
N PRO A 307 7.03 6.79 14.69
CA PRO A 307 7.33 5.48 15.29
C PRO A 307 8.21 5.57 16.55
N HIS A 308 7.82 4.96 17.67
CA HIS A 308 8.63 4.93 18.91
C HIS A 308 10.06 4.34 18.71
N MET A 309 11.10 5.17 18.87
CA MET A 309 12.53 4.95 19.23
C MET A 309 13.35 3.73 18.73
N ARG A 310 12.83 2.77 17.95
CA ARG A 310 13.63 1.62 17.44
C ARG A 310 13.25 1.13 16.04
N TYR A 311 12.24 1.72 15.40
CA TYR A 311 11.70 1.16 14.17
C TYR A 311 12.35 1.75 12.92
N LYS A 312 12.81 0.85 12.05
CA LYS A 312 13.46 1.19 10.78
C LYS A 312 12.39 1.76 9.83
N LEU A 313 12.28 3.10 9.74
CA LEU A 313 11.59 3.79 8.61
C LEU A 313 12.11 3.36 7.23
N ALA A 314 13.18 2.57 7.19
CA ALA A 314 13.62 1.80 6.03
C ALA A 314 12.50 1.01 5.33
N ALA A 315 11.41 0.62 6.04
CA ALA A 315 10.19 0.04 5.47
C ALA A 315 9.56 0.88 4.36
N ILE A 316 9.43 2.19 4.56
CA ILE A 316 8.71 3.06 3.62
C ILE A 316 9.60 3.42 2.44
N LEU A 317 10.90 3.63 2.66
CA LEU A 317 11.82 4.07 1.60
C LEU A 317 12.42 2.94 0.76
N SER A 318 12.07 1.68 1.00
CA SER A 318 12.31 0.60 0.03
C SER A 318 11.44 0.68 -1.25
N MET A 319 10.87 1.85 -1.58
CA MET A 319 10.08 2.14 -2.80
C MET A 319 10.82 1.87 -4.13
N GLN A 320 12.11 1.54 -4.11
CA GLN A 320 12.90 1.22 -5.30
C GLN A 320 13.13 -0.28 -5.51
N HIS A 321 13.23 -1.07 -4.43
CA HIS A 321 13.60 -2.48 -4.48
C HIS A 321 12.82 -3.22 -3.38
N LEU A 322 11.55 -3.48 -3.65
CA LEU A 322 10.64 -4.25 -2.81
C LEU A 322 11.02 -5.73 -2.89
N VAL A 323 12.07 -6.10 -2.15
CA VAL A 323 12.17 -7.47 -1.62
C VAL A 323 11.34 -7.44 -0.34
N VAL A 324 10.04 -7.72 -0.48
CA VAL A 324 9.11 -7.62 0.65
C VAL A 324 9.23 -8.87 1.51
N LYS A 325 9.87 -8.76 2.67
CA LYS A 325 10.07 -9.90 3.57
C LYS A 325 8.72 -10.55 3.90
N TYR A 326 8.75 -11.85 4.19
CA TYR A 326 7.67 -12.60 4.83
C TYR A 326 6.82 -11.73 5.76
N CYS A 327 5.60 -11.44 5.34
CA CYS A 327 4.58 -10.99 6.27
C CYS A 327 4.03 -12.25 6.91
N ARG A 328 4.69 -12.73 7.97
CA ARG A 328 4.11 -13.82 8.77
C ARG A 328 2.78 -13.32 9.33
N SER A 329 1.70 -13.67 8.64
CA SER A 329 0.35 -13.46 9.13
C SER A 329 0.19 -14.37 10.34
N THR A 330 0.22 -13.80 11.54
CA THR A 330 -0.17 -14.56 12.73
C THR A 330 -1.67 -14.84 12.59
N VAL A 331 -2.03 -16.11 12.50
CA VAL A 331 -3.34 -16.61 12.09
C VAL A 331 -4.47 -16.02 12.96
N GLY A 332 -5.49 -15.47 12.29
CA GLY A 332 -6.73 -14.94 12.90
C GLY A 332 -6.88 -13.42 12.76
N LEU A 333 -8.03 -12.98 12.25
CA LEU A 333 -8.43 -11.56 12.29
C LEU A 333 -9.07 -11.25 13.64
N ASN A 334 -8.91 -10.02 14.11
CA ASN A 334 -9.61 -9.55 15.31
C ASN A 334 -11.12 -9.46 15.01
N ASP A 335 -11.98 -10.02 15.87
CA ASP A 335 -13.44 -9.99 15.65
C ASP A 335 -13.98 -8.55 15.49
N LEU A 336 -13.45 -7.58 16.25
CA LEU A 336 -13.83 -6.17 16.12
C LEU A 336 -13.23 -5.50 14.88
N ALA A 337 -12.12 -6.03 14.33
CA ALA A 337 -11.65 -5.61 13.01
C ALA A 337 -12.59 -6.11 11.92
N LEU A 338 -13.10 -7.35 12.04
CA LEU A 338 -14.10 -7.92 11.12
C LEU A 338 -15.44 -7.19 11.21
N GLU A 339 -15.89 -6.81 12.40
CA GLU A 339 -17.07 -5.95 12.59
C GLU A 339 -16.87 -4.61 11.87
N SER A 340 -15.76 -3.93 12.12
CA SER A 340 -15.43 -2.65 11.49
C SER A 340 -15.40 -2.77 9.96
N LEU A 341 -14.75 -3.83 9.45
CA LEU A 341 -14.70 -4.15 8.03
C LEU A 341 -16.10 -4.35 7.43
N HIS A 342 -16.96 -5.11 8.11
CA HIS A 342 -18.34 -5.34 7.69
C HIS A 342 -19.14 -4.03 7.66
N CYS A 343 -19.06 -3.24 8.73
CA CYS A 343 -19.79 -1.97 8.87
C CYS A 343 -19.41 -0.98 7.76
N VAL A 344 -18.10 -0.82 7.50
CA VAL A 344 -17.58 0.04 6.43
C VAL A 344 -18.06 -0.44 5.07
N ARG A 345 -17.95 -1.74 4.77
CA ARG A 345 -18.43 -2.31 3.49
C ARG A 345 -19.93 -2.09 3.31
N SER A 346 -20.72 -2.25 4.37
CA SER A 346 -22.16 -2.01 4.36
C SER A 346 -22.49 -0.53 4.13
N ALA A 347 -21.83 0.39 4.83
CA ALA A 347 -22.04 1.83 4.69
C ALA A 347 -21.66 2.34 3.28
N HIS A 348 -20.62 1.78 2.68
CA HIS A 348 -20.12 2.18 1.37
C HIS A 348 -20.79 1.48 0.18
N ARG A 349 -21.58 0.44 0.42
CA ARG A 349 -22.32 -0.32 -0.58
C ARG A 349 -23.11 0.53 -1.60
N PRO A 350 -23.82 1.62 -1.22
CA PRO A 350 -24.58 2.43 -2.17
C PRO A 350 -23.72 3.19 -3.18
N TYR A 351 -22.44 3.42 -2.86
CA TYR A 351 -21.58 4.34 -3.60
C TYR A 351 -20.57 3.63 -4.51
N TRP A 352 -20.14 2.43 -4.14
CA TRP A 352 -19.08 1.70 -4.84
C TRP A 352 -19.59 0.39 -5.42
N SER A 353 -19.43 0.22 -6.73
CA SER A 353 -19.89 -0.98 -7.43
C SER A 353 -19.16 -2.23 -6.96
N CYS A 354 -17.90 -2.09 -6.57
CA CYS A 354 -17.10 -3.15 -5.97
C CYS A 354 -17.57 -3.63 -4.59
N LEU A 355 -18.47 -2.89 -3.94
CA LEU A 355 -19.04 -3.24 -2.63
C LEU A 355 -20.55 -3.54 -2.67
N LYS A 356 -21.20 -3.48 -3.85
CA LYS A 356 -22.67 -3.66 -3.99
C LYS A 356 -23.21 -4.99 -3.44
N HIS A 357 -22.36 -6.02 -3.38
CA HIS A 357 -22.69 -7.35 -2.86
C HIS A 357 -22.57 -7.49 -1.33
N ALA A 358 -22.05 -6.47 -0.63
CA ALA A 358 -21.88 -6.53 0.82
C ALA A 358 -23.21 -6.71 1.58
N GLU A 359 -23.18 -7.53 2.64
CA GLU A 359 -24.33 -7.81 3.51
C GLU A 359 -24.76 -6.57 4.32
N LYS A 360 -26.03 -6.54 4.76
CA LYS A 360 -26.58 -5.46 5.61
C LYS A 360 -26.34 -5.74 7.09
N GLN A 361 -25.99 -4.71 7.86
CA GLN A 361 -25.70 -4.77 9.30
C GLN A 361 -26.90 -5.17 10.20
N LYS A 362 -26.63 -5.86 11.32
CA LYS A 362 -27.52 -6.11 12.50
C LYS A 362 -26.70 -5.94 13.82
N ALA A 363 -27.32 -5.71 14.98
CA ALA A 363 -26.64 -5.27 16.23
C ALA A 363 -26.02 -6.42 17.09
N GLU A 364 -24.95 -6.12 17.87
CA GLU A 364 -23.99 -7.07 18.52
C GLU A 364 -23.76 -6.90 20.06
N GLU A 365 -23.06 -7.88 20.69
CA GLU A 365 -22.47 -7.89 22.06
C GLU A 365 -21.04 -8.54 22.10
N GLU A 366 -20.14 -8.05 22.98
CA GLU A 366 -18.66 -8.26 23.01
C GLU A 366 -18.10 -9.25 24.08
N ARG A 367 -16.89 -9.85 23.83
CA ARG A 367 -15.97 -10.42 24.87
C ARG A 367 -14.46 -10.32 24.48
N SER A 368 -13.57 -10.41 25.49
CA SER A 368 -12.13 -10.05 25.47
C SER A 368 -11.12 -11.23 25.47
N ALA A 369 -9.82 -10.96 25.17
CA ALA A 369 -8.67 -11.88 25.31
C ALA A 369 -7.28 -11.16 25.31
N GLU A 370 -6.24 -11.93 25.69
CA GLU A 370 -4.90 -11.64 26.28
C GLU A 370 -3.70 -11.38 25.30
N SER A 371 -2.47 -11.22 25.85
CA SER A 371 -1.24 -10.64 25.25
C SER A 371 -0.05 -11.61 24.99
N GLU A 372 0.87 -11.28 24.06
CA GLU A 372 2.13 -12.00 23.74
C GLU A 372 3.31 -11.06 23.31
N GLU A 373 4.55 -11.60 23.25
CA GLU A 373 5.86 -10.93 22.99
C GLU A 373 6.47 -11.24 21.59
N TRP A 374 7.42 -10.42 21.06
CA TRP A 374 7.94 -10.52 19.66
C TRP A 374 9.48 -10.31 19.49
N SER A 375 10.04 -10.64 18.30
CA SER A 375 11.48 -10.73 17.96
C SER A 375 11.98 -9.78 16.85
N GLU A 376 13.27 -9.43 16.80
CA GLU A 376 13.83 -8.39 15.89
C GLU A 376 13.73 -8.69 14.36
N PRO A 377 13.53 -7.65 13.52
CA PRO A 377 13.49 -7.80 12.05
C PRO A 377 14.88 -7.92 11.40
N LEU A 378 15.08 -9.02 10.65
CA LEU A 378 16.24 -9.34 9.79
C LEU A 378 16.64 -8.21 8.80
N LYS A 379 17.93 -8.20 8.39
CA LYS A 379 18.48 -7.23 7.42
C LYS A 379 17.93 -7.45 6.00
N ARG A 380 17.68 -6.36 5.26
CA ARG A 380 17.22 -6.37 3.86
C ARG A 380 18.42 -6.24 2.91
N ALA A 381 18.76 -7.32 2.21
CA ALA A 381 19.70 -7.27 1.10
C ALA A 381 18.93 -7.41 -0.21
N ALA A 382 19.01 -6.41 -1.09
CA ALA A 382 18.48 -6.56 -2.43
C ALA A 382 19.36 -7.56 -3.21
N PRO A 383 18.77 -8.49 -3.97
CA PRO A 383 19.55 -9.37 -4.84
C PRO A 383 20.32 -8.52 -5.86
N PRO A 384 21.54 -8.94 -6.25
CA PRO A 384 22.38 -8.19 -7.18
C PRO A 384 21.72 -8.06 -8.56
N VAL A 385 20.90 -9.03 -8.96
CA VAL A 385 20.13 -9.00 -10.21
C VAL A 385 18.64 -8.98 -9.89
N ARG A 386 17.91 -7.97 -10.40
CA ARG A 386 16.46 -7.89 -10.19
C ARG A 386 15.70 -8.90 -11.05
N THR A 387 15.85 -8.83 -12.36
CA THR A 387 15.10 -9.67 -13.30
C THR A 387 16.06 -10.40 -14.21
N ALA A 388 15.82 -11.69 -14.43
CA ALA A 388 16.51 -12.48 -15.46
C ALA A 388 15.53 -12.94 -16.55
N LEU A 389 16.05 -13.13 -17.76
CA LEU A 389 15.27 -13.53 -18.92
C LEU A 389 15.83 -14.81 -19.53
N VAL A 390 14.95 -15.76 -19.83
CA VAL A 390 15.24 -16.95 -20.65
C VAL A 390 14.43 -16.81 -21.93
N LEU A 391 15.10 -16.53 -23.06
CA LEU A 391 14.46 -16.28 -24.36
C LEU A 391 15.07 -17.20 -25.44
N PRO A 392 14.26 -17.74 -26.37
CA PRO A 392 14.78 -18.39 -27.58
C PRO A 392 15.48 -17.40 -28.52
N ASP A 393 16.39 -17.89 -29.36
CA ASP A 393 17.07 -17.09 -30.37
C ASP A 393 16.09 -16.43 -31.36
N GLY A 394 16.31 -15.15 -31.66
CA GLY A 394 15.55 -14.40 -32.67
C GLY A 394 14.31 -13.63 -32.20
N VAL A 395 14.00 -13.58 -30.90
CA VAL A 395 12.94 -12.70 -30.37
C VAL A 395 13.48 -11.26 -30.22
N VAL A 396 13.20 -10.42 -31.22
CA VAL A 396 13.47 -8.97 -31.16
C VAL A 396 12.36 -8.29 -30.34
N SER A 397 12.74 -7.68 -29.22
CA SER A 397 11.90 -6.78 -28.43
C SER A 397 12.55 -5.38 -28.40
N ASP A 398 11.75 -4.33 -28.13
CA ASP A 398 12.17 -2.92 -28.15
C ASP A 398 13.59 -2.71 -27.54
N PRO A 399 14.58 -2.32 -28.37
CA PRO A 399 15.99 -2.25 -28.00
C PRO A 399 16.29 -1.37 -26.78
N SER A 400 15.42 -0.43 -26.44
CA SER A 400 15.64 0.51 -25.33
C SER A 400 15.39 -0.07 -23.93
N LYS A 401 14.60 -1.17 -23.82
CA LYS A 401 14.14 -1.72 -22.53
C LYS A 401 14.78 -3.06 -22.16
N VAL A 402 15.20 -3.85 -23.14
CA VAL A 402 15.71 -5.23 -22.95
C VAL A 402 17.23 -5.33 -23.07
N ASN A 403 17.90 -4.40 -23.75
CA ASN A 403 19.37 -4.43 -23.89
C ASN A 403 20.13 -4.27 -22.55
N LYS A 404 19.51 -3.66 -21.52
CA LYS A 404 20.08 -3.62 -20.15
C LYS A 404 20.00 -4.96 -19.40
N LEU A 405 19.11 -5.86 -19.82
CA LEU A 405 18.88 -7.17 -19.19
C LEU A 405 19.64 -8.30 -19.89
N ARG A 406 20.11 -8.05 -21.12
CA ARG A 406 20.73 -9.05 -21.99
C ARG A 406 22.18 -9.41 -21.60
N GLU A 407 22.82 -8.61 -20.74
CA GLU A 407 24.25 -8.76 -20.43
C GLU A 407 24.60 -9.90 -19.45
N THR A 408 23.62 -10.56 -18.80
CA THR A 408 23.95 -11.45 -17.67
C THR A 408 23.74 -12.96 -17.89
N PHE A 409 23.21 -13.46 -19.02
CA PHE A 409 23.02 -14.92 -19.13
C PHE A 409 23.04 -15.61 -20.50
N LEU A 410 23.25 -14.94 -21.63
CA LEU A 410 23.23 -15.64 -22.93
C LEU A 410 24.42 -15.22 -23.81
N LYS A 411 25.54 -15.93 -23.63
CA LYS A 411 26.42 -16.28 -24.74
C LYS A 411 26.42 -17.80 -24.84
N ASP A 412 26.05 -18.25 -26.03
CA ASP A 412 26.19 -19.60 -26.57
C ASP A 412 25.10 -20.62 -26.16
N SER A 413 24.12 -20.81 -27.05
CA SER A 413 23.69 -22.17 -27.39
C SER A 413 23.14 -22.19 -28.82
N ASP A 414 23.96 -22.64 -29.76
CA ASP A 414 23.48 -23.11 -31.06
C ASP A 414 22.52 -24.30 -30.83
N ASP A 415 21.36 -24.23 -31.50
CA ASP A 415 20.38 -25.30 -31.78
C ASP A 415 19.62 -26.03 -30.64
N SER A 416 18.28 -25.89 -30.69
CA SER A 416 17.31 -27.00 -30.73
C SER A 416 17.26 -28.04 -29.59
N ASP A 417 17.03 -27.67 -28.32
CA ASP A 417 16.46 -28.65 -27.38
C ASP A 417 15.48 -28.06 -26.35
N ALA A 418 14.35 -28.73 -26.14
CA ALA A 418 13.42 -28.38 -25.06
C ALA A 418 14.08 -28.64 -23.68
N LEU A 419 14.99 -29.63 -23.62
CA LEU A 419 15.75 -30.00 -22.42
C LEU A 419 16.72 -28.91 -21.94
N THR A 420 17.33 -28.14 -22.85
CA THR A 420 18.25 -27.03 -22.48
C THR A 420 17.47 -25.84 -21.91
N THR A 421 16.28 -25.57 -22.45
CA THR A 421 15.37 -24.53 -21.92
C THR A 421 14.89 -24.89 -20.51
N LEU A 422 14.48 -26.14 -20.29
CA LEU A 422 14.07 -26.64 -18.97
C LEU A 422 15.25 -26.64 -17.98
N SER A 423 16.46 -27.00 -18.41
CA SER A 423 17.66 -26.95 -17.57
C SER A 423 18.01 -25.51 -17.14
N SER A 424 17.88 -24.55 -18.07
CA SER A 424 18.07 -23.11 -17.80
C SER A 424 17.01 -22.57 -16.83
N LEU A 425 15.78 -23.05 -16.95
CA LEU A 425 14.68 -22.69 -16.05
C LEU A 425 14.95 -23.17 -14.61
N THR A 426 15.41 -24.40 -14.45
CA THR A 426 15.82 -24.94 -13.14
C THR A 426 16.97 -24.14 -12.52
N ALA A 427 17.99 -23.80 -13.32
CA ALA A 427 19.11 -22.98 -12.85
C ALA A 427 18.65 -21.57 -12.41
N LEU A 428 17.69 -20.97 -13.11
CA LEU A 428 17.09 -19.69 -12.74
C LEU A 428 16.37 -19.78 -11.39
N VAL A 429 15.53 -20.80 -11.19
CA VAL A 429 14.82 -21.02 -9.92
C VAL A 429 15.81 -21.20 -8.78
N GLN A 430 16.87 -21.99 -8.96
CA GLN A 430 17.91 -22.19 -7.95
C GLN A 430 18.59 -20.88 -7.55
N LYS A 431 18.90 -20.00 -8.52
CA LYS A 431 19.46 -18.66 -8.25
C LYS A 431 18.48 -17.73 -7.55
N MET A 432 17.19 -17.88 -7.82
CA MET A 432 16.15 -17.14 -7.08
C MET A 432 16.09 -17.60 -5.62
N GLU A 433 16.09 -18.91 -5.37
CA GLU A 433 16.12 -19.48 -4.02
C GLU A 433 17.38 -19.08 -3.22
N GLN A 434 18.51 -18.91 -3.90
CA GLN A 434 19.77 -18.43 -3.33
C GLN A 434 19.82 -16.90 -3.15
N ASN A 435 18.74 -16.20 -3.53
CA ASN A 435 18.62 -14.74 -3.50
C ASN A 435 19.71 -14.02 -4.33
N GLU A 436 20.20 -14.66 -5.40
CA GLU A 436 21.07 -14.04 -6.41
C GLU A 436 20.25 -13.25 -7.44
N ILE A 437 19.03 -13.74 -7.73
CA ILE A 437 18.07 -13.16 -8.68
C ILE A 437 16.74 -12.92 -7.96
N CYS A 438 16.13 -11.74 -8.11
CA CYS A 438 14.81 -11.48 -7.52
C CYS A 438 13.70 -12.20 -8.28
N ASN A 439 13.63 -12.04 -9.60
CA ASN A 439 12.52 -12.56 -10.40
C ASN A 439 12.94 -12.92 -11.82
N GLY A 440 12.07 -13.60 -12.54
CA GLY A 440 12.39 -14.17 -13.84
C GLY A 440 11.22 -14.18 -14.81
N LEU A 441 11.53 -14.11 -16.11
CA LEU A 441 10.60 -14.40 -17.19
C LEU A 441 11.23 -15.40 -18.15
N ALA A 442 10.52 -16.50 -18.44
CA ALA A 442 10.93 -17.52 -19.38
C ALA A 442 9.90 -17.67 -20.51
N LEU A 443 10.38 -17.55 -21.75
CA LEU A 443 9.63 -17.96 -22.94
C LEU A 443 9.91 -19.43 -23.23
N VAL A 444 8.86 -20.24 -23.31
CA VAL A 444 8.95 -21.69 -23.45
C VAL A 444 8.02 -22.20 -24.54
N ARG A 445 8.39 -23.31 -25.20
CA ARG A 445 7.58 -23.92 -26.26
C ARG A 445 6.27 -24.50 -25.74
N ASP A 446 6.36 -25.21 -24.61
CA ASP A 446 5.23 -25.83 -23.91
C ASP A 446 5.23 -25.35 -22.46
N VAL A 447 4.27 -24.47 -22.14
CA VAL A 447 4.16 -23.86 -20.82
C VAL A 447 3.72 -24.84 -19.75
N SER A 448 2.97 -25.89 -20.12
CA SER A 448 2.53 -26.95 -19.21
C SER A 448 3.70 -27.81 -18.77
N MET A 449 4.56 -28.20 -19.72
CA MET A 449 5.79 -28.95 -19.42
C MET A 449 6.77 -28.14 -18.57
N ALA A 450 6.95 -26.85 -18.90
CA ALA A 450 7.81 -25.96 -18.12
C ALA A 450 7.30 -25.74 -16.70
N MET A 451 5.98 -25.54 -16.53
CA MET A 451 5.36 -25.45 -15.22
C MET A 451 5.60 -26.72 -14.40
N MET A 452 5.31 -27.90 -14.96
CA MET A 452 5.51 -29.17 -14.26
C MET A 452 6.97 -29.36 -13.83
N CYS A 453 7.92 -28.95 -14.66
CA CYS A 453 9.34 -28.99 -14.34
C CYS A 453 9.71 -28.10 -13.15
N VAL A 454 9.21 -26.85 -13.10
CA VAL A 454 9.44 -25.93 -11.98
C VAL A 454 8.83 -26.48 -10.69
N VAL A 455 7.58 -26.97 -10.76
CA VAL A 455 6.88 -27.54 -9.61
C VAL A 455 7.63 -28.75 -9.05
N GLN A 456 8.02 -29.69 -9.91
CA GLN A 456 8.78 -30.89 -9.50
C GLN A 456 10.15 -30.54 -8.94
N HIS A 457 10.85 -29.57 -9.53
CA HIS A 457 12.15 -29.12 -9.01
C HIS A 457 12.00 -28.56 -7.59
N ALA A 458 10.99 -27.74 -7.36
CA ALA A 458 10.80 -27.10 -6.08
C ALA A 458 10.29 -28.08 -5.00
N GLU A 459 9.46 -29.06 -5.37
CA GLU A 459 9.10 -30.19 -4.50
C GLU A 459 10.33 -31.07 -4.16
N ALA A 460 11.24 -31.30 -5.10
CA ALA A 460 12.46 -32.07 -4.85
C ALA A 460 13.45 -31.33 -3.92
N ALA A 461 13.58 -30.01 -4.08
CA ALA A 461 14.42 -29.17 -3.22
C ALA A 461 13.97 -29.16 -1.74
N HIS A 462 12.70 -29.47 -1.47
CA HIS A 462 12.12 -29.63 -0.13
C HIS A 462 12.56 -30.93 0.55
N LEU A 463 12.67 -32.03 -0.20
CA LEU A 463 13.06 -33.35 0.33
C LEU A 463 14.53 -33.42 0.78
N ASP A 464 15.43 -32.67 0.12
CA ASP A 464 16.87 -32.69 0.42
C ASP A 464 17.27 -31.77 1.59
N ARG A 465 16.46 -30.77 1.93
CA ARG A 465 16.72 -29.86 3.07
C ARG A 465 15.88 -30.29 4.28
N TYR A 466 16.48 -31.04 5.20
CA TYR A 466 15.98 -31.26 6.58
C TYR A 466 15.91 -29.96 7.38
N SER A 467 15.10 -29.01 6.94
CA SER A 467 14.90 -27.71 7.57
C SER A 467 13.43 -27.35 7.47
N ASN A 468 12.86 -26.90 8.58
CA ASN A 468 11.46 -26.47 8.79
C ASN A 468 11.04 -25.26 7.92
N VAL A 469 11.37 -25.27 6.63
CA VAL A 469 10.96 -24.28 5.63
C VAL A 469 10.24 -25.06 4.55
N ASP A 470 8.93 -25.16 4.68
CA ASP A 470 8.10 -25.65 3.58
C ASP A 470 8.32 -24.73 2.38
N LEU A 471 8.82 -25.26 1.27
CA LEU A 471 8.81 -24.57 -0.02
C LEU A 471 7.34 -24.52 -0.45
N ILE A 472 6.79 -23.33 -0.43
CA ILE A 472 5.35 -23.05 -0.48
C ILE A 472 5.14 -22.22 -1.76
N HIS A 473 4.54 -22.83 -2.78
CA HIS A 473 4.45 -22.27 -4.14
C HIS A 473 3.02 -21.81 -4.47
N MET A 474 2.87 -20.61 -5.02
CA MET A 474 1.60 -20.12 -5.54
C MET A 474 1.60 -20.17 -7.07
N TYR A 475 0.60 -20.83 -7.66
CA TYR A 475 0.47 -20.99 -9.11
C TYR A 475 -0.81 -20.34 -9.66
N ILE A 476 -0.64 -19.57 -10.74
CA ILE A 476 -1.76 -18.95 -11.46
C ILE A 476 -1.62 -19.25 -12.96
N GLU A 477 -2.59 -19.98 -13.53
CA GLU A 477 -2.69 -20.22 -14.97
C GLU A 477 -3.74 -19.32 -15.60
N MET A 478 -3.32 -18.58 -16.61
CA MET A 478 -4.23 -17.81 -17.45
C MET A 478 -4.45 -18.53 -18.79
N ALA A 479 -5.62 -19.15 -18.98
CA ALA A 479 -6.10 -19.75 -20.23
C ALA A 479 -7.46 -19.14 -20.63
N ARG A 480 -8.30 -19.83 -21.44
CA ARG A 480 -9.68 -19.37 -21.79
C ARG A 480 -10.62 -19.16 -20.57
N SER A 481 -10.23 -19.66 -19.41
CA SER A 481 -10.85 -19.45 -18.10
C SER A 481 -9.76 -19.22 -17.04
N PHE A 482 -10.10 -18.56 -15.93
CA PHE A 482 -9.17 -18.30 -14.82
C PHE A 482 -8.98 -19.56 -13.98
N LYS A 483 -7.80 -20.17 -14.02
CA LYS A 483 -7.46 -21.31 -13.14
C LYS A 483 -6.49 -20.86 -12.07
N TYR A 484 -6.92 -20.96 -10.82
CA TYR A 484 -6.11 -20.63 -9.65
C TYR A 484 -5.84 -21.90 -8.85
N ILE A 485 -4.58 -22.27 -8.69
CA ILE A 485 -4.21 -23.46 -7.90
C ILE A 485 -3.23 -23.01 -6.82
N ILE A 486 -3.71 -22.95 -5.58
CA ILE A 486 -2.81 -22.96 -4.42
C ILE A 486 -2.53 -24.42 -4.11
N MET A 487 -1.33 -24.88 -4.46
CA MET A 487 -0.89 -26.22 -4.08
C MET A 487 -0.19 -26.15 -2.72
N ASN A 488 -0.99 -26.11 -1.66
CA ASN A 488 -0.71 -26.95 -0.50
C ASN A 488 -2.03 -27.46 0.04
N MET A 489 -2.18 -28.79 0.08
CA MET A 489 -3.39 -29.54 0.44
C MET A 489 -4.53 -29.59 -0.60
N ARG A 490 -4.34 -30.32 -1.73
CA ARG A 490 -5.41 -30.95 -2.55
C ARG A 490 -6.64 -30.11 -2.96
N LYS A 491 -6.64 -28.78 -2.83
CA LYS A 491 -7.80 -27.92 -3.13
C LYS A 491 -7.47 -27.00 -4.31
N SER A 492 -8.11 -27.28 -5.45
CA SER A 492 -8.11 -26.39 -6.63
C SER A 492 -9.33 -25.45 -6.57
N VAL A 493 -9.11 -24.18 -6.89
CA VAL A 493 -10.17 -23.16 -6.91
C VAL A 493 -10.38 -22.71 -8.36
N TRP A 494 -11.58 -22.94 -8.87
CA TRP A 494 -11.92 -22.69 -10.26
C TRP A 494 -12.81 -21.45 -10.35
N LEU A 495 -12.38 -20.43 -11.10
CA LEU A 495 -13.24 -19.33 -11.51
C LEU A 495 -13.56 -19.53 -12.99
N GLU A 496 -14.79 -19.92 -13.29
CA GLU A 496 -15.31 -20.02 -14.66
C GLU A 496 -15.80 -18.65 -15.16
N THR A 497 -15.02 -17.60 -14.91
CA THR A 497 -15.31 -16.26 -15.43
C THR A 497 -14.35 -15.96 -16.58
N GLY A 498 -14.88 -15.42 -17.67
CA GLY A 498 -14.05 -15.01 -18.80
C GLY A 498 -13.13 -13.87 -18.41
N CYS A 499 -11.85 -13.91 -18.79
CA CYS A 499 -10.90 -12.82 -18.53
C CYS A 499 -11.20 -11.52 -19.29
N SER A 500 -12.34 -11.45 -19.98
CA SER A 500 -12.84 -10.28 -20.71
C SER A 500 -13.43 -9.21 -19.79
N ASP A 501 -13.97 -9.56 -18.62
CA ASP A 501 -14.39 -8.56 -17.62
C ASP A 501 -13.20 -8.19 -16.72
N VAL A 502 -12.56 -7.06 -17.05
CA VAL A 502 -11.44 -6.52 -16.26
C VAL A 502 -11.88 -6.16 -14.84
N SER A 503 -13.15 -5.75 -14.64
CA SER A 503 -13.67 -5.40 -13.31
C SER A 503 -13.82 -6.62 -12.42
N GLY A 504 -14.49 -7.67 -12.90
CA GLY A 504 -14.61 -8.96 -12.21
C GLY A 504 -13.24 -9.58 -11.91
N PHE A 505 -12.32 -9.60 -12.89
CA PHE A 505 -10.95 -10.07 -12.69
C PHE A 505 -10.22 -9.28 -11.60
N THR A 506 -10.28 -7.95 -11.64
CA THR A 506 -9.62 -7.10 -10.62
C THR A 506 -10.17 -7.39 -9.24
N GLN A 507 -11.49 -7.59 -9.09
CA GLN A 507 -12.09 -7.96 -7.80
C GLN A 507 -11.65 -9.34 -7.31
N ALA A 508 -11.52 -10.32 -8.19
CA ALA A 508 -10.98 -11.63 -7.84
C ALA A 508 -9.53 -11.53 -7.36
N VAL A 509 -8.70 -10.71 -8.03
CA VAL A 509 -7.31 -10.51 -7.61
C VAL A 509 -7.25 -9.86 -6.22
N LEU A 510 -7.99 -8.77 -6.01
CA LEU A 510 -7.93 -8.00 -4.77
C LEU A 510 -8.61 -8.71 -3.59
N GLY A 511 -9.77 -9.31 -3.82
CA GLY A 511 -10.61 -9.88 -2.77
C GLY A 511 -10.41 -11.38 -2.52
N LEU A 512 -9.67 -12.10 -3.38
CA LEU A 512 -9.43 -13.54 -3.24
C LEU A 512 -7.94 -13.89 -3.37
N VAL A 513 -7.30 -13.59 -4.50
CA VAL A 513 -5.91 -14.01 -4.78
C VAL A 513 -4.93 -13.38 -3.80
N LEU A 514 -5.00 -12.07 -3.59
CA LEU A 514 -4.10 -11.37 -2.68
C LEU A 514 -4.26 -11.86 -1.22
N PRO A 515 -5.47 -11.86 -0.62
CA PRO A 515 -5.67 -12.40 0.73
C PRO A 515 -5.13 -13.81 0.90
N LEU A 516 -5.41 -14.70 -0.07
CA LEU A 516 -4.90 -16.07 -0.02
C LEU A 516 -3.38 -16.11 -0.12
N GLY A 517 -2.78 -15.33 -1.02
CA GLY A 517 -1.33 -15.25 -1.17
C GLY A 517 -0.64 -14.72 0.09
N TYR A 518 -1.23 -13.73 0.76
CA TYR A 518 -0.72 -13.18 2.01
C TYR A 518 -0.86 -14.14 3.20
N GLU A 519 -1.96 -14.88 3.27
CA GLU A 519 -2.18 -15.86 4.36
C GLU A 519 -1.32 -17.11 4.16
N TYR A 520 -1.14 -17.52 2.91
CA TYR A 520 -0.32 -18.66 2.54
C TYR A 520 1.18 -18.39 2.66
N ASP A 521 1.61 -17.15 2.38
CA ASP A 521 2.98 -16.66 2.55
C ASP A 521 4.02 -17.46 1.72
N PRO A 522 3.90 -17.47 0.37
CA PRO A 522 4.72 -18.32 -0.49
C PRO A 522 6.21 -17.94 -0.49
N SER A 523 7.07 -18.92 -0.81
CA SER A 523 8.50 -18.72 -1.08
C SER A 523 8.80 -18.45 -2.56
N LEU A 524 7.87 -18.77 -3.47
CA LEU A 524 7.96 -18.44 -4.89
C LEU A 524 6.55 -18.28 -5.49
N VAL A 525 6.36 -17.26 -6.31
CA VAL A 525 5.15 -17.06 -7.11
C VAL A 525 5.43 -17.48 -8.55
N LEU A 526 4.66 -18.42 -9.09
CA LEU A 526 4.72 -18.85 -10.48
C LEU A 526 3.50 -18.36 -11.25
N LEU A 527 3.72 -17.45 -12.20
CA LEU A 527 2.67 -16.93 -13.09
C LEU A 527 2.81 -17.55 -14.47
N VAL A 528 1.72 -18.12 -14.99
CA VAL A 528 1.71 -18.77 -16.30
C VAL A 528 0.70 -18.10 -17.21
N ARG A 529 1.19 -17.58 -18.34
CA ARG A 529 0.37 -16.98 -19.39
C ARG A 529 0.32 -17.89 -20.61
N SER A 530 -0.83 -18.52 -20.82
CA SER A 530 -1.09 -19.35 -21.99
C SER A 530 -1.71 -18.52 -23.13
N PRO A 531 -1.52 -18.90 -24.40
CA PRO A 531 -2.11 -18.21 -25.52
C PRO A 531 -3.64 -18.15 -25.49
N GLY A 532 -4.20 -17.03 -25.90
CA GLY A 532 -5.65 -16.85 -25.98
C GLY A 532 -6.33 -16.72 -24.61
N SER A 533 -5.60 -16.24 -23.59
CA SER A 533 -6.15 -15.97 -22.25
C SER A 533 -7.26 -14.91 -22.24
N GLY A 534 -7.31 -14.02 -23.24
CA GLY A 534 -8.32 -12.95 -23.34
C GLY A 534 -8.12 -11.82 -22.32
N LEU A 535 -7.11 -11.90 -21.44
CA LEU A 535 -6.79 -10.86 -20.47
C LEU A 535 -6.04 -9.71 -21.15
N CYS A 536 -6.48 -8.47 -20.91
CA CYS A 536 -5.77 -7.31 -21.43
C CYS A 536 -4.41 -7.12 -20.75
N ASP A 537 -3.45 -6.53 -21.47
CA ASP A 537 -2.08 -6.35 -20.99
C ASP A 537 -2.00 -5.49 -19.73
N GLY A 538 -2.89 -4.50 -19.60
CA GLY A 538 -2.99 -3.69 -18.40
C GLY A 538 -3.32 -4.52 -17.15
N ALA A 539 -4.34 -5.37 -17.24
CA ALA A 539 -4.76 -6.22 -16.12
C ALA A 539 -3.69 -7.26 -15.77
N TRP A 540 -2.99 -7.78 -16.78
CA TRP A 540 -1.83 -8.65 -16.57
C TRP A 540 -0.68 -7.94 -15.84
N GLN A 541 -0.32 -6.73 -16.27
CA GLN A 541 0.72 -5.95 -15.61
C GLN A 541 0.37 -5.60 -14.17
N GLN A 542 -0.91 -5.29 -13.90
CA GLN A 542 -1.42 -5.04 -12.54
C GLN A 542 -1.30 -6.31 -11.67
N LEU A 543 -1.71 -7.48 -12.18
CA LEU A 543 -1.53 -8.76 -11.48
C LEU A 543 -0.05 -9.01 -11.17
N THR A 544 0.84 -8.96 -12.18
CA THR A 544 2.28 -9.17 -11.99
C THR A 544 2.89 -8.15 -11.02
N GLY A 545 2.43 -6.90 -11.07
CA GLY A 545 2.88 -5.84 -10.16
C GLY A 545 2.46 -6.09 -8.72
N LEU A 546 1.19 -6.43 -8.48
CA LEU A 546 0.66 -6.71 -7.15
C LEU A 546 1.31 -7.94 -6.51
N LEU A 547 1.45 -9.04 -7.24
CA LEU A 547 1.93 -10.32 -6.69
C LEU A 547 3.43 -10.35 -6.36
N GLN A 548 4.23 -9.40 -6.88
CA GLN A 548 5.61 -9.19 -6.44
C GLN A 548 5.70 -8.74 -4.96
N GLY A 549 4.59 -8.41 -4.31
CA GLY A 549 4.53 -8.15 -2.88
C GLY A 549 4.61 -9.41 -2.02
N LEU A 550 4.48 -10.59 -2.63
CA LEU A 550 4.58 -11.91 -2.00
C LEU A 550 5.98 -12.51 -2.27
N ALA A 551 6.34 -13.56 -1.53
CA ALA A 551 7.57 -14.32 -1.77
C ALA A 551 8.84 -13.46 -1.89
N GLN A 552 8.91 -12.31 -1.19
CA GLN A 552 10.05 -11.41 -1.31
C GLN A 552 10.34 -10.91 -2.73
N GLY A 553 9.32 -10.89 -3.58
CA GLY A 553 9.46 -10.54 -4.99
C GLY A 553 9.93 -11.70 -5.87
N HIS A 554 10.19 -12.91 -5.31
CA HIS A 554 10.47 -14.14 -6.05
C HIS A 554 9.27 -14.54 -6.90
N THR A 555 9.21 -13.96 -8.09
CA THR A 555 8.16 -14.16 -9.08
C THR A 555 8.78 -14.70 -10.36
N LEU A 556 8.38 -15.89 -10.79
CA LEU A 556 8.74 -16.45 -12.07
C LEU A 556 7.53 -16.39 -13.00
N VAL A 557 7.71 -15.83 -14.19
CA VAL A 557 6.68 -15.79 -15.23
C VAL A 557 7.06 -16.76 -16.34
N LEU A 558 6.16 -17.68 -16.69
CA LEU A 558 6.27 -18.53 -17.86
C LEU A 558 5.29 -18.04 -18.94
N MET A 559 5.81 -17.86 -20.15
CA MET A 559 5.04 -17.45 -21.32
C MET A 559 5.31 -18.41 -22.47
N GLN A 560 4.29 -18.73 -23.25
CA GLN A 560 4.51 -19.53 -24.46
C GLN A 560 5.13 -18.66 -25.56
N GLU A 561 6.03 -19.22 -26.39
CA GLU A 561 6.76 -18.50 -27.45
C GLU A 561 5.88 -17.66 -28.42
N GLY A 562 4.60 -17.99 -28.54
CA GLY A 562 3.63 -17.24 -29.35
C GLY A 562 3.24 -15.86 -28.79
N GLU A 563 3.48 -15.58 -27.51
CA GLU A 563 2.99 -14.38 -26.80
C GLU A 563 4.01 -13.21 -26.81
N LYS A 564 4.72 -12.99 -27.92
CA LYS A 564 5.87 -12.05 -27.98
C LYS A 564 5.53 -10.60 -27.59
N GLU A 565 4.31 -10.13 -27.87
CA GLU A 565 3.88 -8.75 -27.58
C GLU A 565 3.85 -8.44 -26.09
N CYS A 566 3.54 -9.44 -25.25
CA CYS A 566 3.41 -9.29 -23.80
C CYS A 566 4.73 -9.41 -23.04
N VAL A 567 5.82 -9.80 -23.70
CA VAL A 567 7.15 -9.99 -23.09
C VAL A 567 7.70 -8.68 -22.54
N GLY A 568 7.66 -7.61 -23.34
CA GLY A 568 8.13 -6.28 -22.95
C GLY A 568 7.36 -5.69 -21.75
N PRO A 569 6.02 -5.66 -21.80
CA PRO A 569 5.18 -5.26 -20.67
C PRO A 569 5.45 -6.07 -19.39
N THR A 570 5.56 -7.40 -19.50
CA THR A 570 5.82 -8.29 -18.36
C THR A 570 7.20 -8.04 -17.75
N ALA A 571 8.25 -7.98 -18.58
CA ALA A 571 9.60 -7.66 -18.12
C ALA A 571 9.65 -6.28 -17.45
N SER A 572 8.90 -5.31 -17.95
CA SER A 572 8.80 -3.98 -17.33
C SER A 572 8.19 -4.06 -15.92
N SER A 573 7.11 -4.83 -15.74
CA SER A 573 6.51 -5.04 -14.42
C SER A 573 7.48 -5.73 -13.44
N LEU A 574 8.20 -6.75 -13.88
CA LEU A 574 9.20 -7.47 -13.06
C LEU A 574 10.41 -6.61 -12.67
N LEU A 575 10.80 -5.69 -13.56
CA LEU A 575 11.78 -4.63 -13.28
C LEU A 575 11.27 -3.58 -12.28
N GLY A 576 10.01 -3.68 -11.84
CA GLY A 576 9.38 -2.74 -10.92
C GLY A 576 8.94 -1.45 -11.59
N VAL A 577 8.71 -1.43 -12.91
CA VAL A 577 8.00 -0.33 -13.56
C VAL A 577 6.53 -0.41 -13.17
N ALA A 578 5.96 0.71 -12.74
CA ALA A 578 4.55 0.75 -12.35
C ALA A 578 3.65 0.34 -13.53
N ALA A 579 2.66 -0.51 -13.23
CA ALA A 579 1.69 -0.95 -14.20
C ALA A 579 0.89 0.22 -14.77
N ALA A 580 0.45 0.10 -16.02
CA ALA A 580 -0.44 1.09 -16.63
C ALA A 580 -1.78 1.14 -15.87
N SER A 581 -2.38 2.34 -15.79
CA SER A 581 -3.71 2.47 -15.21
C SER A 581 -4.73 1.70 -16.04
N LEU A 582 -5.65 1.00 -15.37
CA LEU A 582 -6.79 0.35 -16.02
C LEU A 582 -7.88 1.34 -16.45
N GLY A 583 -7.72 2.63 -16.17
CA GLY A 583 -8.77 3.62 -16.33
C GLY A 583 -9.88 3.43 -15.29
N ARG A 584 -11.06 3.98 -15.56
CA ARG A 584 -12.24 3.73 -14.70
C ARG A 584 -12.78 2.34 -15.01
N LEU A 585 -12.88 1.53 -13.96
CA LEU A 585 -13.51 0.22 -14.03
C LEU A 585 -15.03 0.38 -13.90
N GLY A 586 -15.77 -0.34 -14.75
CA GLY A 586 -17.23 -0.44 -14.63
C GLY A 586 -17.64 -1.35 -13.47
N ALA A 587 -18.94 -1.49 -13.25
CA ALA A 587 -19.43 -2.53 -12.34
C ALA A 587 -19.05 -3.93 -12.88
N PRO A 588 -18.60 -4.85 -12.01
CA PRO A 588 -18.34 -6.23 -12.42
C PRO A 588 -19.65 -6.89 -12.88
N LEU A 589 -19.54 -7.93 -13.71
CA LEU A 589 -20.69 -8.77 -14.05
C LEU A 589 -21.25 -9.45 -12.80
N GLN A 590 -22.57 -9.55 -12.72
CA GLN A 590 -23.26 -10.15 -11.56
C GLN A 590 -22.86 -11.62 -11.36
N GLU A 591 -22.74 -12.38 -12.46
CA GLU A 591 -22.31 -13.78 -12.46
C GLU A 591 -20.91 -13.94 -11.87
N ASP A 592 -19.99 -13.02 -12.18
CA ASP A 592 -18.62 -13.03 -11.67
C ASP A 592 -18.58 -12.75 -10.16
N VAL A 593 -19.41 -11.82 -9.70
CA VAL A 593 -19.55 -11.50 -8.27
C VAL A 593 -20.12 -12.69 -7.49
N GLU A 594 -21.14 -13.35 -8.02
CA GLU A 594 -21.75 -14.54 -7.40
C GLU A 594 -20.76 -15.71 -7.34
N ALA A 595 -19.98 -15.93 -8.40
CA ALA A 595 -18.92 -16.92 -8.41
C ALA A 595 -17.84 -16.61 -7.36
N LEU A 596 -17.39 -15.36 -7.29
CA LEU A 596 -16.37 -14.91 -6.35
C LEU A 596 -16.82 -15.09 -4.90
N GLU A 597 -18.03 -14.65 -4.55
CA GLU A 597 -18.57 -14.75 -3.19
C GLU A 597 -18.92 -16.20 -2.81
N GLY A 598 -19.35 -17.02 -3.77
CA GLY A 598 -19.49 -18.46 -3.58
C GLY A 598 -18.17 -19.15 -3.23
N LEU A 599 -17.07 -18.74 -3.86
CA LEU A 599 -15.72 -19.22 -3.54
C LEU A 599 -15.23 -18.71 -2.19
N ARG A 600 -15.40 -17.41 -1.91
CA ARG A 600 -15.07 -16.83 -0.60
C ARG A 600 -15.76 -17.61 0.52
N SER A 601 -17.06 -17.85 0.38
CA SER A 601 -17.87 -18.57 1.37
C SER A 601 -17.36 -19.99 1.63
N ARG A 602 -16.87 -20.67 0.59
CA ARG A 602 -16.29 -22.02 0.71
C ARG A 602 -14.90 -22.04 1.35
N LEU A 603 -14.11 -20.98 1.16
CA LEU A 603 -12.70 -20.94 1.53
C LEU A 603 -12.43 -20.22 2.85
N GLN A 604 -13.27 -19.26 3.25
CA GLN A 604 -13.04 -18.41 4.43
C GLN A 604 -12.99 -19.16 5.78
N ALA A 605 -13.46 -20.41 5.82
CA ALA A 605 -13.31 -21.26 7.00
C ALA A 605 -11.83 -21.64 7.25
N ASP A 606 -11.11 -21.93 6.17
CA ASP A 606 -9.70 -22.33 6.19
C ASP A 606 -8.75 -21.14 6.01
N TRP A 607 -9.22 -20.08 5.36
CA TRP A 607 -8.44 -18.89 5.01
C TRP A 607 -9.06 -17.64 5.65
N LYS A 608 -8.57 -17.26 6.82
CA LYS A 608 -9.11 -16.17 7.64
C LYS A 608 -8.99 -14.81 6.98
N LEU A 609 -7.97 -14.55 6.15
CA LEU A 609 -7.87 -13.30 5.41
C LEU A 609 -8.98 -13.13 4.36
N LEU A 610 -9.76 -14.17 4.04
CA LEU A 610 -10.95 -14.04 3.17
C LEU A 610 -12.21 -13.59 3.89
N GLN A 611 -12.22 -13.64 5.23
CA GLN A 611 -13.39 -13.27 6.02
C GLN A 611 -13.64 -11.77 5.89
N THR A 612 -14.91 -11.42 5.63
CA THR A 612 -15.36 -10.01 5.57
C THR A 612 -16.43 -9.68 6.60
N THR A 613 -16.79 -10.65 7.44
CA THR A 613 -17.85 -10.60 8.46
C THR A 613 -17.47 -11.44 9.68
N GLY A 614 -17.82 -11.00 10.89
CA GLY A 614 -17.60 -11.75 12.13
C GLY A 614 -18.50 -13.00 12.30
N PRO A 615 -18.15 -13.93 13.20
CA PRO A 615 -18.87 -15.20 13.42
C PRO A 615 -20.34 -15.07 13.89
N GLY A 616 -20.82 -13.88 14.25
CA GLY A 616 -22.23 -13.60 14.58
C GLY A 616 -23.13 -13.18 13.40
N PHE A 617 -22.53 -12.78 12.27
CA PHE A 617 -23.25 -12.27 11.10
C PHE A 617 -23.52 -13.34 10.03
N SER A 618 -22.69 -14.38 10.00
CA SER A 618 -22.79 -15.48 9.03
C SER A 618 -23.93 -16.44 9.41
N LYS A 619 -25.18 -16.09 9.08
CA LYS A 619 -26.29 -17.04 8.81
C LYS A 619 -27.53 -16.31 8.28
N SER A 620 -27.71 -16.24 6.95
CA SER A 620 -29.03 -16.39 6.29
C SER A 620 -28.98 -16.19 4.75
N LEU A 621 -28.28 -17.06 4.04
CA LEU A 621 -28.40 -17.33 2.59
C LEU A 621 -28.10 -18.84 2.48
N ILE A 622 -28.94 -19.81 2.08
CA ILE A 622 -30.01 -19.90 1.07
C ILE A 622 -30.95 -21.05 1.50
N ARG A 623 -32.27 -20.79 1.59
CA ARG A 623 -33.35 -21.72 1.20
C ARG A 623 -34.51 -20.86 0.71
N ILE A 624 -34.55 -20.65 -0.60
CA ILE A 624 -35.79 -20.44 -1.35
C ILE A 624 -35.83 -21.53 -2.41
#